data_AF-A0A0D6QHH4-F1
#
_entry.id   AF-A0A0D6QHH4-F1
#
_cell.length_a   1.000
_cell.length_b   1.000
_cell.length_c   1.000
_cell.angle_alpha   90.00
_cell.angle_beta   90.00
_cell.angle_gamma   90.00
#
_symmetry.space_group_name_H-M   'P 1'
#
loop_
_entity.id
_entity.type
_entity.pdbx_description
1 polymer ?
#
loop_
_entity_poly.entity_id
_entity_poly.type
_entity_poly.pdbx_seq_one_letter_code
_entity_poly.pdbx_strand_id
1 'polypeptide(L)'
;MPTSTTHADGTVQLQFGALSRTGGRTPAWDHTAATCASTYCHGSIAGAAAPAPTWTSTAGTTCASCHLPQSGSGTSAYSGRHFLHVSSRSISCATCHGTGYTASAVAPATHVDGTRQLQPIVGWNAASRSCAPGCHGGETW
;
A
#
# COMPACT_ATOMS: atom_id res chain seq x y z
N MET A 1 -11.91 37.45 6.53
CA MET A 1 -12.86 36.72 7.40
C MET A 1 -12.58 35.23 7.27
N PRO A 2 -12.50 34.46 8.37
CA PRO A 2 -12.40 33.00 8.28
C PRO A 2 -13.61 32.44 7.52
N THR A 3 -13.38 31.52 6.59
CA THR A 3 -14.44 30.95 5.74
C THR A 3 -15.17 29.77 6.40
N SER A 4 -14.81 29.44 7.65
CA SER A 4 -15.43 28.34 8.40
C SER A 4 -15.44 28.64 9.90
N THR A 5 -16.58 28.37 10.55
CA THR A 5 -16.79 28.44 12.00
C THR A 5 -16.87 27.05 12.64
N THR A 6 -16.54 25.99 11.90
CA THR A 6 -16.79 24.61 12.34
C THR A 6 -16.19 24.32 13.71
N HIS A 7 -14.97 24.78 13.99
CA HIS A 7 -14.27 24.52 15.26
C HIS A 7 -14.86 25.24 16.50
N ALA A 8 -15.85 26.13 16.33
CA ALA A 8 -16.43 26.92 17.42
C ALA A 8 -17.51 26.16 18.23
N ASP A 9 -17.90 24.96 17.82
CA ASP A 9 -18.88 24.12 18.52
C ASP A 9 -18.25 23.19 19.58
N GLY A 10 -16.93 23.27 19.78
CA GLY A 10 -16.19 22.42 20.72
C GLY A 10 -15.94 21.00 20.23
N THR A 11 -16.31 20.69 18.99
CA THR A 11 -15.98 19.42 18.33
C THR A 11 -14.85 19.64 17.33
N VAL A 12 -13.91 18.69 17.27
CA VAL A 12 -12.84 18.72 16.27
C VAL A 12 -13.39 18.16 14.97
N GLN A 13 -13.56 18.99 13.95
CA GLN A 13 -13.91 18.50 12.62
C GLN A 13 -12.64 18.08 11.87
N LEU A 14 -12.56 16.78 11.60
CA LEU A 14 -11.49 16.21 10.79
C LEU A 14 -11.94 16.12 9.34
N GLN A 15 -11.15 16.71 8.44
CA GLN A 15 -11.35 16.53 7.01
C GLN A 15 -10.43 15.42 6.50
N PHE A 16 -11.04 14.35 6.01
CA PHE A 16 -10.32 13.21 5.45
C PHE A 16 -9.85 13.50 4.02
N GLY A 17 -8.68 13.01 3.65
CA GLY A 17 -8.12 13.13 2.30
C GLY A 17 -8.73 12.14 1.30
N ALA A 18 -8.40 12.28 0.01
CA ALA A 18 -8.89 11.38 -1.03
C ALA A 18 -8.44 9.93 -0.80
N LEU A 19 -7.17 9.72 -0.41
CA LEU A 19 -6.61 8.38 -0.18
C LEU A 19 -7.38 7.59 0.88
N SER A 20 -7.80 8.23 1.98
CA SER A 20 -8.55 7.56 3.03
C SER A 20 -9.92 7.02 2.56
N ARG A 21 -10.46 7.57 1.46
CA ARG A 21 -11.73 7.16 0.84
C ARG A 21 -11.58 6.12 -0.27
N THR A 22 -10.36 5.73 -0.65
CA THR A 22 -10.11 4.77 -1.74
C THR A 22 -10.91 3.48 -1.52
N GLY A 23 -11.53 2.98 -2.59
CA GLY A 23 -12.39 1.79 -2.53
C GLY A 23 -13.79 2.04 -1.95
N GLY A 24 -14.28 3.29 -1.99
CA GLY A 24 -15.62 3.64 -1.50
C GLY A 24 -15.71 3.66 0.04
N ARG A 25 -14.57 3.88 0.71
CA ARG A 25 -14.48 3.93 2.16
C ARG A 25 -15.04 5.25 2.69
N THR A 26 -15.68 5.20 3.86
CA THR A 26 -16.24 6.37 4.56
C THR A 26 -15.50 6.56 5.89
N PRO A 27 -14.37 7.28 5.89
CA PRO A 27 -13.59 7.49 7.11
C PRO A 27 -14.41 8.24 8.16
N ALA A 28 -14.27 7.80 9.41
CA ALA A 28 -14.87 8.45 10.56
C ALA A 28 -13.87 8.47 11.71
N TRP A 29 -13.99 9.45 12.60
CA TRP A 29 -13.23 9.49 13.84
C TRP A 29 -14.12 9.11 15.02
N ASP A 30 -13.68 8.12 15.79
CA ASP A 30 -14.27 7.74 17.06
C ASP A 30 -13.56 8.52 18.18
N HIS A 31 -14.26 9.52 18.72
CA HIS A 31 -13.75 10.36 19.79
C HIS A 31 -13.55 9.62 21.12
N THR A 32 -14.30 8.54 21.36
CA THR A 32 -14.22 7.79 22.63
C THR A 32 -13.04 6.83 22.61
N ALA A 33 -12.84 6.12 21.48
CA ALA A 33 -11.73 5.18 21.34
C ALA A 33 -10.42 5.85 20.89
N ALA A 34 -10.47 7.12 20.46
CA ALA A 34 -9.37 7.81 19.80
C ALA A 34 -8.83 7.03 18.57
N THR A 35 -9.74 6.52 17.74
CA THR A 35 -9.42 5.75 16.53
C THR A 35 -10.12 6.31 15.30
N CYS A 36 -9.52 6.12 14.11
CA CYS A 36 -10.24 6.30 12.85
C CYS A 36 -10.85 4.97 12.42
N ALA A 37 -12.11 4.96 12.03
CA ALA A 37 -12.78 3.80 11.46
C ALA A 37 -12.92 3.94 9.93
N SER A 38 -13.12 2.81 9.25
CA SER A 38 -13.54 2.77 7.84
C SER A 38 -12.66 3.60 6.89
N THR A 39 -11.37 3.69 7.19
CA THR A 39 -10.34 4.36 6.36
C THR A 39 -9.53 3.33 5.58
N TYR A 40 -9.08 3.72 4.39
CA TYR A 40 -8.33 2.87 3.46
C TYR A 40 -7.11 2.18 4.10
N CYS A 41 -6.34 2.86 4.96
CA CYS A 41 -5.08 2.33 5.53
C CYS A 41 -5.16 1.91 7.01
N HIS A 42 -6.11 2.43 7.78
CA HIS A 42 -6.12 2.31 9.25
C HIS A 42 -7.47 1.86 9.83
N GLY A 43 -8.34 1.27 9.00
CA GLY A 43 -9.63 0.74 9.44
C GLY A 43 -9.73 -0.77 9.35
N SER A 44 -9.26 -1.37 8.25
CA SER A 44 -9.38 -2.82 7.98
C SER A 44 -8.49 -3.24 6.80
N ILE A 45 -7.16 -3.19 6.96
CA ILE A 45 -6.26 -3.80 5.97
C ILE A 45 -6.32 -5.32 6.16
N ALA A 46 -6.74 -6.05 5.12
CA ALA A 46 -6.75 -7.50 5.15
C ALA A 46 -5.32 -8.06 5.29
N GLY A 47 -5.10 -8.95 6.27
CA GLY A 47 -3.80 -9.56 6.55
C GLY A 47 -2.83 -8.70 7.37
N ALA A 48 -3.23 -7.50 7.80
CA ALA A 48 -2.44 -6.69 8.72
C ALA A 48 -2.50 -7.25 10.15
N ALA A 49 -1.39 -7.13 10.88
CA ALA A 49 -1.32 -7.52 12.28
C ALA A 49 -2.05 -6.50 13.20
N ALA A 50 -2.04 -5.23 12.81
CA ALA A 50 -2.70 -4.13 13.54
C ALA A 50 -3.41 -3.17 12.56
N PRO A 51 -4.52 -3.60 11.92
CA PRO A 51 -5.20 -2.84 10.86
C PRO A 51 -5.87 -1.53 11.34
N ALA A 52 -6.04 -1.36 12.64
CA ALA A 52 -6.68 -0.19 13.26
C ALA A 52 -5.80 0.35 14.40
N PRO A 53 -4.77 1.15 14.10
CA PRO A 53 -3.93 1.74 15.14
C PRO A 53 -4.69 2.80 15.94
N THR A 54 -4.32 2.93 17.21
CA THR A 54 -4.68 4.08 18.03
C THR A 54 -3.83 5.27 17.60
N TRP A 55 -4.46 6.38 17.20
CA TRP A 55 -3.75 7.52 16.59
C TRP A 55 -2.94 8.35 17.59
N THR A 56 -3.14 8.12 18.89
CA THR A 56 -2.31 8.69 19.97
C THR A 56 -1.08 7.82 20.29
N SER A 57 -0.84 6.75 19.51
CA SER A 57 0.24 5.80 19.72
C SER A 57 1.07 5.61 18.46
N THR A 58 2.35 5.31 18.63
CA THR A 58 3.22 4.84 17.54
C THR A 58 3.12 3.32 17.35
N ALA A 59 2.42 2.60 18.24
CA ALA A 59 2.09 1.20 18.04
C ALA A 59 1.26 1.05 16.76
N GLY A 60 1.69 0.21 15.83
CA GLY A 60 1.02 0.06 14.53
C GLY A 60 1.67 0.81 13.36
N THR A 61 2.77 1.55 13.59
CA THR A 61 3.47 2.32 12.55
C THR A 61 4.65 1.58 11.90
N THR A 62 4.91 0.34 12.31
CA THR A 62 5.98 -0.48 11.72
C THR A 62 5.51 -1.16 10.44
N CYS A 63 6.42 -1.52 9.54
CA CYS A 63 6.10 -2.29 8.33
C CYS A 63 5.30 -3.56 8.67
N ALA A 64 5.68 -4.23 9.76
CA ALA A 64 5.05 -5.46 10.27
C ALA A 64 3.60 -5.25 10.75
N SER A 65 3.21 -4.01 11.04
CA SER A 65 1.87 -3.69 11.52
C SER A 65 0.82 -3.79 10.41
N CYS A 66 1.21 -3.48 9.17
CA CYS A 66 0.34 -3.53 8.00
C CYS A 66 0.64 -4.73 7.08
N HIS A 67 1.91 -5.10 6.95
CA HIS A 67 2.36 -6.21 6.12
C HIS A 67 2.92 -7.33 6.98
N LEU A 68 2.55 -8.58 6.68
CA LEU A 68 3.39 -9.69 7.14
C LEU A 68 4.79 -9.52 6.49
N PRO A 69 5.88 -9.75 7.24
CA PRO A 69 7.22 -9.64 6.68
C PRO A 69 7.32 -10.46 5.39
N GLN A 70 7.68 -9.82 4.28
CA GLN A 70 8.13 -10.50 3.06
C GLN A 70 9.54 -11.08 3.27
N SER A 71 9.82 -11.65 4.44
CA SER A 71 11.10 -12.25 4.75
C SER A 71 11.20 -13.59 4.04
N GLY A 72 12.01 -13.61 2.99
CA GLY A 72 12.59 -14.83 2.42
C GLY A 72 12.09 -15.14 1.02
N SER A 73 13.03 -15.36 0.10
CA SER A 73 12.84 -15.86 -1.26
C SER A 73 12.22 -17.26 -1.36
N GLY A 74 11.59 -17.76 -0.30
CA GLY A 74 10.96 -19.08 -0.25
C GLY A 74 9.49 -19.06 0.18
N THR A 75 8.89 -17.90 0.43
CA THR A 75 7.49 -17.86 0.90
C THR A 75 6.50 -17.70 -0.25
N SER A 76 5.40 -18.43 -0.13
CA SER A 76 4.17 -18.42 -0.93
C SER A 76 3.46 -17.05 -1.00
N ALA A 77 4.12 -15.96 -0.61
CA ALA A 77 3.61 -14.59 -0.61
C ALA A 77 3.68 -13.93 -2.01
N TYR A 78 4.54 -14.42 -2.91
CA TYR A 78 4.62 -13.92 -4.28
C TYR A 78 3.56 -14.56 -5.16
N SER A 79 2.62 -13.76 -5.67
CA SER A 79 1.55 -14.25 -6.56
C SER A 79 2.04 -14.47 -7.99
N GLY A 80 1.58 -15.53 -8.64
CA GLY A 80 1.81 -15.78 -10.07
C GLY A 80 3.30 -15.89 -10.41
N ARG A 81 3.72 -15.21 -11.48
CA ARG A 81 5.11 -15.29 -11.98
C ARG A 81 6.12 -14.48 -11.16
N HIS A 82 5.69 -13.69 -10.19
CA HIS A 82 6.59 -12.89 -9.35
C HIS A 82 7.59 -13.77 -8.58
N PHE A 83 7.15 -14.96 -8.13
CA PHE A 83 8.03 -15.95 -7.51
C PHE A 83 9.16 -16.41 -8.45
N LEU A 84 8.85 -16.66 -9.72
CA LEU A 84 9.86 -17.09 -10.70
C LEU A 84 10.96 -16.02 -10.87
N HIS A 85 10.57 -14.75 -11.01
CA HIS A 85 11.52 -13.66 -11.23
C HIS A 85 12.36 -13.36 -9.99
N VAL A 86 11.74 -13.29 -8.81
CA VAL A 86 12.44 -12.90 -7.58
C VAL A 86 13.16 -14.08 -6.93
N SER A 87 12.50 -15.22 -6.79
CA SER A 87 13.06 -16.37 -6.06
C SER A 87 13.90 -17.27 -6.95
N SER A 88 13.44 -17.61 -8.16
CA SER A 88 14.16 -18.55 -9.03
C SER A 88 15.24 -17.90 -9.89
N ARG A 89 15.14 -16.59 -10.14
CA ARG A 89 16.10 -15.84 -10.98
C ARG A 89 16.80 -14.70 -10.25
N SER A 90 16.50 -14.49 -8.97
CA SER A 90 17.14 -13.48 -8.13
C SER A 90 17.12 -12.08 -8.74
N ILE A 91 16.06 -11.73 -9.49
CA ILE A 91 15.90 -10.40 -10.08
C ILE A 91 15.58 -9.41 -8.97
N SER A 92 16.32 -8.31 -8.92
CA SER A 92 16.14 -7.27 -7.91
C SER A 92 14.78 -6.58 -8.03
N CYS A 93 14.20 -6.17 -6.90
CA CYS A 93 12.91 -5.48 -6.87
C CYS A 93 12.93 -4.20 -7.72
N ALA A 94 14.04 -3.45 -7.66
CA ALA A 94 14.22 -2.19 -8.37
C ALA A 94 14.21 -2.35 -9.90
N THR A 95 14.54 -3.53 -10.43
CA THR A 95 14.48 -3.81 -11.88
C THR A 95 13.06 -3.60 -12.42
N CYS A 96 12.05 -4.03 -11.66
CA CYS A 96 10.65 -3.90 -12.06
C CYS A 96 9.98 -2.70 -11.42
N HIS A 97 10.30 -2.34 -10.17
CA HIS A 97 9.57 -1.30 -9.43
C HIS A 97 10.24 0.07 -9.41
N GLY A 98 11.53 0.14 -9.76
CA GLY A 98 12.33 1.37 -9.74
C GLY A 98 13.05 1.63 -8.42
N THR A 99 13.75 2.75 -8.36
CA THR A 99 14.53 3.16 -7.19
C THR A 99 13.65 3.32 -5.96
N GLY A 100 14.17 2.89 -4.81
CA GLY A 100 13.45 2.94 -3.52
C GLY A 100 12.67 1.67 -3.18
N TYR A 101 12.54 0.73 -4.13
CA TYR A 101 11.93 -0.59 -3.87
C TYR A 101 13.01 -1.67 -3.68
N THR A 102 13.00 -2.30 -2.52
CA THR A 102 13.84 -3.45 -2.16
C THR A 102 13.00 -4.50 -1.41
N ALA A 103 13.61 -5.60 -0.97
CA ALA A 103 12.94 -6.59 -0.13
C ALA A 103 12.49 -6.03 1.23
N SER A 104 13.02 -4.88 1.66
CA SER A 104 12.74 -4.28 2.96
C SER A 104 12.42 -2.78 2.91
N ALA A 105 12.39 -2.19 1.71
CA ALA A 105 12.15 -0.77 1.51
C ALA A 105 11.20 -0.54 0.33
N VAL A 106 10.47 0.56 0.41
CA VAL A 106 9.50 1.03 -0.57
C VAL A 106 9.67 2.53 -0.74
N ALA A 107 9.33 3.06 -1.90
CA ALA A 107 9.31 4.50 -2.10
C ALA A 107 8.14 5.12 -1.31
N PRO A 108 8.39 5.97 -0.28
CA PRO A 108 7.32 6.43 0.61
C PRO A 108 6.23 7.22 -0.10
N ALA A 109 6.62 7.98 -1.14
CA ALA A 109 5.69 8.80 -1.92
C ALA A 109 4.62 8.01 -2.67
N THR A 110 4.92 6.75 -3.03
CA THR A 110 4.07 5.94 -3.92
C THR A 110 3.68 4.59 -3.31
N HIS A 111 4.09 4.32 -2.07
CA HIS A 111 3.89 3.02 -1.43
C HIS A 111 2.41 2.58 -1.35
N VAL A 112 1.49 3.52 -1.15
CA VAL A 112 0.05 3.26 -0.90
C VAL A 112 -0.90 4.06 -1.79
N ASP A 113 -0.44 4.51 -2.95
CA ASP A 113 -1.25 5.35 -3.86
C ASP A 113 -2.32 4.55 -4.67
N GLY A 114 -2.40 3.23 -4.47
CA GLY A 114 -3.33 2.34 -5.17
C GLY A 114 -2.91 1.97 -6.59
N THR A 115 -1.72 2.40 -7.02
CA THR A 115 -1.14 2.06 -8.33
C THR A 115 0.01 1.07 -8.18
N ARG A 116 0.32 0.33 -9.24
CA ARG A 116 1.52 -0.51 -9.30
C ARG A 116 2.64 0.32 -9.89
N GLN A 117 3.64 0.65 -9.09
CA GLN A 117 4.83 1.33 -9.57
C GLN A 117 5.68 0.31 -10.29
N LEU A 118 5.65 0.37 -11.62
CA LEU A 118 6.43 -0.49 -12.48
C LEU A 118 7.21 0.36 -13.48
N GLN A 119 8.45 -0.03 -13.72
CA GLN A 119 9.30 0.59 -14.71
C GLN A 119 8.72 0.33 -16.12
N PRO A 120 8.86 1.29 -17.05
CA PRO A 120 8.31 1.17 -18.40
C PRO A 120 8.73 -0.10 -19.13
N ILE A 121 9.93 -0.62 -18.84
CA ILE A 121 10.46 -1.87 -19.42
C ILE A 121 9.55 -3.08 -19.17
N VAL A 122 8.76 -3.09 -18.11
CA VAL A 122 7.83 -4.20 -17.81
C VAL A 122 6.60 -4.14 -18.72
N GLY A 123 6.23 -2.96 -19.22
CA GLY A 123 5.06 -2.74 -20.07
C GLY A 123 3.77 -3.33 -19.49
N TRP A 124 3.49 -3.05 -18.22
CA TRP A 124 2.30 -3.56 -17.53
C TRP A 124 1.01 -3.03 -18.14
N ASN A 125 0.11 -3.94 -18.52
CA ASN A 125 -1.25 -3.63 -18.92
C ASN A 125 -2.22 -3.94 -17.77
N ALA A 126 -2.83 -2.90 -17.23
CA ALA A 126 -3.75 -3.02 -16.09
C ALA A 126 -5.08 -3.72 -16.43
N ALA A 127 -5.54 -3.62 -17.68
CA ALA A 127 -6.80 -4.22 -18.12
C ALA A 127 -6.68 -5.74 -18.25
N SER A 128 -5.61 -6.23 -18.89
CA SER A 128 -5.35 -7.67 -19.05
C SER A 128 -4.56 -8.27 -17.89
N ARG A 129 -4.09 -7.45 -16.94
CA ARG A 129 -3.24 -7.86 -15.81
C ARG A 129 -2.00 -8.64 -16.27
N SER A 130 -1.37 -8.18 -17.35
CA SER A 130 -0.23 -8.84 -17.99
C SER A 130 0.92 -7.87 -18.23
N CYS A 131 2.15 -8.40 -18.29
CA CYS A 131 3.34 -7.63 -18.67
C CYS A 131 3.60 -7.81 -20.17
N ALA A 132 4.02 -6.74 -20.86
CA ALA A 132 4.57 -6.85 -22.20
C ALA A 132 5.94 -7.57 -22.17
N PRO A 133 6.38 -8.17 -23.28
CA PRO A 133 7.64 -8.92 -23.35
C PRO A 133 8.89 -8.04 -23.35
N GLY A 134 9.01 -7.09 -22.44
CA GLY A 134 10.16 -6.17 -22.42
C GLY A 134 11.49 -6.81 -21.99
N CYS A 135 11.46 -7.96 -21.30
CA CYS A 135 12.67 -8.72 -20.93
C CYS A 135 12.77 -10.10 -21.59
N HIS A 136 11.69 -10.61 -22.20
CA HIS A 136 11.59 -12.02 -22.60
C HIS A 136 11.21 -12.23 -24.08
N GLY A 137 11.00 -11.16 -24.85
CA GLY A 137 10.66 -11.29 -26.27
C GLY A 137 9.41 -12.16 -26.53
N GLY A 138 9.34 -12.81 -27.70
CA GLY A 138 8.19 -13.63 -28.10
C GLY A 138 8.11 -15.03 -27.48
N GLU A 139 8.88 -15.32 -26.43
CA GLU A 139 8.93 -16.67 -25.86
C GLU A 139 7.62 -17.07 -25.17
N THR A 140 7.26 -18.35 -25.31
CA THR A 140 6.07 -18.98 -24.71
C THR A 140 6.51 -20.09 -23.77
N TRP A 141 6.10 -20.00 -22.50
CA TRP A 141 6.44 -20.92 -21.41
C TRP A 141 5.19 -21.28 -20.58
#